data_AF-A0A7Y4HX52-F1
#
_entry.id   AF-A0A7Y4HX52-F1
#
_cell.length_a   1.000
_cell.length_b   1.000
_cell.length_c   1.000
_cell.angle_alpha   90.00
_cell.angle_beta   90.00
_cell.angle_gamma   90.00
#
_symmetry.space_group_name_H-M   'P 1'
#
loop_
_entity.id
_entity.type
_entity.pdbx_description
1 polymer ?
#
loop_
_entity_poly.entity_id
_entity_poly.type
_entity_poly.pdbx_seq_one_letter_code
_entity_poly.pdbx_strand_id
1 'polypeptide(L)' 'MIFEKNYKLKNKVTPNAFATRGFDVTFDALMRLSQAATFAESASTQVTEQVESKFDYLKNETGGFANKGLY' A
#
# COMPACT_ATOMS: atom_id res chain seq x y z
N MET A 1 11.67 -0.06 11.33
CA MET A 1 10.72 -1.14 10.88
C MET A 1 11.46 -2.28 10.15
N ILE A 2 10.84 -3.45 9.86
CA ILE A 2 11.50 -4.59 9.17
C ILE A 2 11.94 -4.21 7.74
N PHE A 3 11.06 -3.56 6.97
CA PHE A 3 11.36 -3.07 5.62
C PHE A 3 12.58 -2.14 5.60
N GLU A 4 12.56 -1.10 6.43
CA GLU A 4 13.63 -0.11 6.53
C GLU A 4 14.99 -0.73 6.87
N LYS A 5 15.03 -1.66 7.85
CA LYS A 5 16.26 -2.38 8.23
C LYS A 5 16.81 -3.19 7.05
N ASN A 6 15.96 -3.94 6.36
CA ASN A 6 16.35 -4.77 5.22
C ASN A 6 16.78 -3.92 4.02
N TYR A 7 16.06 -2.83 3.74
CA TYR A 7 16.41 -1.89 2.68
C TYR A 7 17.79 -1.27 2.92
N LYS A 8 18.07 -0.81 4.15
CA LYS A 8 19.37 -0.23 4.52
C LYS A 8 20.49 -1.26 4.45
N LEU A 9 20.26 -2.50 4.88
CA LEU A 9 21.26 -3.56 4.81
C LEU A 9 21.67 -3.86 3.35
N LYS A 10 20.69 -3.91 2.44
CA LYS A 10 20.88 -4.23 1.02
C LYS A 10 21.46 -3.06 0.22
N ASN A 11 20.92 -1.85 0.41
CA ASN A 11 21.24 -0.69 -0.43
C ASN A 11 22.25 0.28 0.21
N LYS A 12 22.66 0.04 1.46
CA LYS A 12 23.57 0.89 2.26
C LYS A 12 23.08 2.33 2.46
N VAL A 13 21.80 2.58 2.21
CA VAL A 13 21.13 3.88 2.39
C VAL A 13 19.74 3.66 2.99
N THR A 14 19.28 4.60 3.81
CA THR A 14 17.91 4.59 4.34
C THR A 14 16.92 4.81 3.19
N PRO A 15 15.75 4.13 3.15
CA PRO A 15 14.75 4.41 2.12
C PRO A 15 14.29 5.87 2.21
N ASN A 16 14.07 6.49 1.05
CA ASN A 16 13.40 7.79 0.97
C ASN A 16 11.88 7.59 0.82
N ALA A 17 11.12 8.67 0.87
CA ALA A 17 9.65 8.62 0.77
C ALA A 17 9.15 7.91 -0.50
N PHE A 18 9.87 8.00 -1.62
CA PHE A 18 9.48 7.30 -2.85
C PHE A 18 9.71 5.78 -2.74
N ALA A 19 10.82 5.36 -2.15
CA ALA A 19 11.11 3.94 -1.91
C ALA A 19 10.10 3.32 -0.93
N THR A 20 9.74 4.05 0.13
CA THR A 20 8.72 3.60 1.10
C THR A 20 7.34 3.53 0.44
N ARG A 21 6.90 4.56 -0.29
CA ARG A 21 5.62 4.52 -1.02
C ARG A 21 5.56 3.40 -2.05
N GLY A 22 6.66 3.17 -2.77
CA GLY A 22 6.75 2.08 -3.73
C GLY A 22 6.61 0.71 -3.05
N PHE A 23 7.23 0.53 -1.89
CA PHE A 23 7.07 -0.66 -1.08
C PHE A 23 5.62 -0.84 -0.61
N ASP A 24 5.03 0.20 -0.02
CA ASP A 24 3.68 0.14 0.54
C ASP A 24 2.64 -0.23 -0.53
N VAL A 25 2.66 0.45 -1.67
CA VAL A 25 1.72 0.17 -2.78
C VAL A 25 1.91 -1.25 -3.31
N THR A 26 3.17 -1.68 -3.50
CA THR A 26 3.44 -3.02 -4.05
C THR A 26 3.04 -4.12 -3.08
N PHE A 27 3.39 -3.96 -1.79
CA PHE A 27 3.09 -4.95 -0.77
C PHE A 27 1.59 -5.06 -0.50
N ASP A 28 0.87 -3.93 -0.44
CA ASP A 28 -0.58 -3.92 -0.32
C ASP A 28 -1.25 -4.64 -1.50
N ALA A 29 -0.80 -4.38 -2.72
CA ALA A 29 -1.34 -5.03 -3.91
C ALA A 29 -1.10 -6.55 -3.89
N LEU A 30 0.11 -6.99 -3.53
CA LEU A 30 0.43 -8.42 -3.39
C LEU A 30 -0.42 -9.09 -2.32
N MET A 31 -0.62 -8.42 -1.18
CA MET A 31 -1.47 -8.93 -0.11
C MET A 31 -2.90 -9.13 -0.60
N ARG A 32 -3.48 -8.16 -1.31
CA ARG A 32 -4.84 -8.25 -1.89
C ARG A 32 -4.96 -9.36 -2.94
N LEU A 33 -3.95 -9.52 -3.80
CA LEU A 33 -3.91 -10.60 -4.81
C LEU A 33 -3.80 -12.00 -4.20
N SER A 34 -3.26 -12.11 -2.98
CA SER A 34 -3.09 -13.40 -2.28
C SER A 34 -4.34 -13.88 -1.55
N GLN A 35 -5.36 -13.03 -1.41
CA GLN A 35 -6.61 -13.37 -0.74
C GLN A 35 -7.56 -14.16 -1.66
N ALA A 36 -8.54 -14.84 -1.06
CA ALA A 36 -9.58 -15.53 -1.82
C ALA A 36 -10.54 -14.55 -2.55
N ALA A 37 -10.72 -13.34 -1.99
CA ALA A 37 -11.50 -12.29 -2.62
C ALA A 37 -10.78 -11.69 -3.83
N THR A 38 -11.54 -11.14 -4.78
CA THR A 38 -10.92 -10.46 -5.92
C THR A 38 -10.18 -9.20 -5.46
N PHE A 39 -9.23 -8.73 -6.29
CA PHE A 39 -8.53 -7.47 -6.02
C PHE A 39 -9.52 -6.30 -5.86
N ALA A 40 -10.49 -6.17 -6.76
CA ALA A 40 -11.45 -5.07 -6.72
C ALA A 40 -12.37 -5.11 -5.49
N GLU A 41 -12.81 -6.31 -5.10
CA GLU A 41 -13.62 -6.52 -3.90
C GLU A 41 -12.84 -6.16 -2.64
N SER A 42 -11.63 -6.72 -2.46
CA SER A 42 -10.80 -6.41 -1.30
C SER A 42 -10.46 -4.91 -1.26
N ALA A 43 -10.08 -4.30 -2.39
CA ALA A 43 -9.79 -2.86 -2.49
C ALA A 43 -10.96 -1.98 -2.06
N SER A 44 -12.20 -2.40 -2.34
CA SER A 44 -13.41 -1.62 -2.03
C SER A 44 -13.96 -1.87 -0.62
N THR A 45 -13.54 -2.95 0.04
CA THR A 45 -14.13 -3.39 1.33
C THR A 45 -13.17 -3.33 2.50
N GLN A 46 -11.86 -3.31 2.24
CA GLN A 46 -10.83 -3.39 3.28
C GLN A 46 -9.97 -2.13 3.30
N VAL A 47 -9.86 -1.54 4.48
CA VAL A 47 -8.87 -0.50 4.78
C VAL A 47 -7.60 -1.17 5.28
N THR A 48 -6.46 -0.83 4.67
CA THR A 48 -5.14 -1.40 5.03
C THR A 48 -4.15 -0.29 5.33
N GLU A 49 -3.12 -0.61 6.10
CA GLU A 49 -2.03 0.30 6.46
C GLU A 49 -0.71 -0.43 6.33
N GLN A 50 0.26 0.24 5.72
CA GLN A 50 1.63 -0.23 5.52
C GLN A 50 2.60 0.71 6.25
N VAL A 51 3.84 0.83 5.81
CA VAL A 51 4.89 1.56 6.54
C VAL A 51 4.52 3.04 6.69
N GLU A 52 4.14 3.69 5.59
CA GLU A 52 3.81 5.12 5.50
C GLU A 52 2.64 5.39 4.53
N SER A 53 1.90 4.36 4.09
CA SER A 53 0.66 4.49 3.30
C SER A 53 -0.54 3.72 3.89
N LYS A 54 -1.71 4.37 3.94
CA LYS A 54 -3.01 3.87 4.37
C LYS A 54 -3.89 3.89 3.14
N PHE A 55 -4.56 2.77 2.88
CA PHE A 55 -5.33 2.55 1.68
C PHE A 55 -6.79 2.35 2.06
N ASP A 56 -7.59 3.38 1.80
CA ASP A 56 -9.04 3.43 1.97
C ASP A 56 -9.63 3.93 0.66
N TYR A 57 -9.94 2.99 -0.25
CA TYR A 57 -10.40 3.33 -1.59
C TYR A 57 -11.91 3.51 -1.61
N LEU A 58 -12.34 4.69 -2.05
CA LEU A 58 -13.74 4.99 -2.29
C LEU A 58 -13.98 5.23 -3.76
N LYS A 59 -15.12 4.73 -4.25
CA LYS A 59 -15.59 5.05 -5.60
C LYS A 59 -16.01 6.52 -5.64
N ASN A 60 -15.46 7.26 -6.58
CA ASN A 60 -15.82 8.65 -6.84
C ASN A 60 -17.12 8.72 -7.65
N GLU A 61 -17.87 9.82 -7.48
CA GLU A 61 -19.10 10.07 -8.25
C GLU A 61 -18.86 10.14 -9.76
N THR A 62 -17.63 10.46 -10.17
CA THR A 62 -17.20 10.52 -11.58
C THR A 62 -16.75 9.17 -12.17
N GLY A 63 -16.87 8.07 -11.42
CA GLY A 63 -16.61 6.71 -11.90
C GLY A 63 -15.20 6.17 -11.67
N GLY A 64 -14.30 6.95 -11.07
CA GLY A 64 -12.96 6.50 -10.64
C GLY A 64 -12.91 6.02 -9.19
N PHE A 65 -11.71 5.72 -8.69
CA PHE A 65 -11.45 5.47 -7.26
C PHE A 65 -10.45 6.50 -6.73
N ALA A 66 -10.65 6.97 -5.51
CA ALA A 66 -9.66 7.77 -4.78
C ALA A 66 -9.29 7.07 -3.48
N ASN A 67 -7.99 7.11 -3.15
CA ASN A 67 -7.54 6.74 -1.82
C ASN A 67 -7.81 7.93 -0.86
N LYS A 68 -8.62 7.71 0.18
CA LYS A 68 -8.86 8.68 1.27
C LYS A 68 -8.15 8.32 2.57
N GLY A 69 -7.27 7.32 2.55
CA GLY A 69 -6.40 7.01 3.67
C GLY A 69 -5.49 8.19 4.00
N LEU A 70 -5.64 8.74 5.20
CA LEU A 70 -4.79 9.80 5.75
C LEU A 70 -3.69 9.20 6.64
N TYR A 71 -2.57 9.93 6.74
CA TYR A 71 -1.55 9.80 7.79
C TYR A 71 -1.75 10.87 8.85
#